data_AF-A0A536WZY9-F1
#
_entry.id   AF-A0A536WZY9-F1
#
_cell.length_a   1.000
_cell.length_b   1.000
_cell.length_c   1.000
_cell.angle_alpha   90.00
_cell.angle_beta   90.00
_cell.angle_gamma   90.00
#
_symmetry.space_group_name_H-M   'P 1'
#
loop_
_entity.id
_entity.type
_entity.pdbx_description
1 polymer ?
#
loop_
_entity_poly.entity_id
_entity_poly.type
_entity_poly.pdbx_seq_one_letter_code
_entity_poly.pdbx_strand_id
1 'polypeptide(L)'
;MAKRGKRWSAHVMRTSNALDLERGVFTKGSPRAVASSLKRSAERSHRRKSAPFRSAMSMLNFHLNRAGHGLSRSQRAVLERAKDELRKLYGRKPHARKTHARTRAPKSARR
;
A
#
# COMPACT_ATOMS: atom_id res chain seq x y z
N MET A 1 -15.28 19.49 19.20
CA MET A 1 -14.18 18.53 18.94
C MET A 1 -14.59 17.56 17.82
N ALA A 2 -14.33 17.89 16.55
CA ALA A 2 -14.86 17.09 15.41
C ALA A 2 -13.79 16.15 14.82
N LYS A 3 -13.99 14.84 14.99
CA LYS A 3 -13.13 13.76 14.44
C LYS A 3 -13.14 13.75 12.90
N ARG A 4 -12.23 14.52 12.31
CA ARG A 4 -11.88 14.52 10.88
C ARG A 4 -11.12 13.23 10.52
N GLY A 5 -11.83 12.13 10.24
CA GLY A 5 -11.15 10.88 9.86
C GLY A 5 -11.96 9.79 9.16
N LYS A 6 -13.27 9.94 8.98
CA LYS A 6 -14.13 8.82 8.52
C LYS A 6 -14.54 8.83 7.04
N ARG A 7 -14.29 9.90 6.29
CA ARG A 7 -14.83 10.06 4.92
C ARG A 7 -13.88 9.58 3.81
N TRP A 8 -12.57 9.58 4.04
CA TRP A 8 -11.61 9.22 3.00
C TRP A 8 -11.51 7.70 2.77
N SER A 9 -11.60 6.91 3.84
CA SER A 9 -11.67 5.44 3.80
C SER A 9 -12.86 4.95 2.99
N ALA A 10 -14.05 5.50 3.28
CA ALA A 10 -15.29 5.15 2.60
C ALA A 10 -15.27 5.54 1.11
N HIS A 11 -14.73 6.71 0.76
CA HIS A 11 -14.67 7.14 -0.64
C HIS A 11 -13.75 6.27 -1.49
N VAL A 12 -12.58 5.88 -0.98
CA VAL A 12 -11.66 4.97 -1.70
C VAL A 12 -12.16 3.54 -1.71
N MET A 13 -12.92 3.11 -0.68
CA MET A 13 -13.62 1.84 -0.77
C MET A 13 -14.71 1.86 -1.87
N ARG A 14 -15.34 3.02 -2.08
CA ARG A 14 -16.38 3.23 -3.09
C ARG A 14 -15.83 3.42 -4.51
N THR A 15 -14.66 4.03 -4.68
CA THR A 15 -14.10 4.37 -6.00
C THR A 15 -12.98 3.46 -6.49
N SER A 16 -12.25 2.81 -5.58
CA SER A 16 -11.05 2.03 -5.91
C SER A 16 -11.16 0.62 -5.37
N ASN A 17 -11.87 -0.25 -6.10
CA ASN A 17 -11.86 -1.71 -5.96
C ASN A 17 -11.62 -2.19 -4.52
N ALA A 18 -12.47 -1.79 -3.55
CA ALA A 18 -12.36 -2.26 -2.19
C ALA A 18 -12.42 -3.78 -2.22
N LEU A 19 -11.27 -4.40 -2.06
CA LEU A 19 -11.21 -5.77 -1.65
C LEU A 19 -11.90 -5.83 -0.29
N ASP A 20 -12.55 -6.95 0.01
CA ASP A 20 -13.03 -7.19 1.37
C ASP A 20 -11.80 -7.40 2.25
N LEU A 21 -11.21 -6.28 2.67
CA LEU A 21 -9.96 -6.28 3.41
C LEU A 21 -10.29 -6.71 4.82
N GLU A 22 -9.77 -7.87 5.20
CA GLU A 22 -9.78 -8.36 6.56
C GLU A 22 -9.35 -7.22 7.51
N ARG A 23 -10.16 -6.90 8.51
CA ARG A 23 -9.85 -5.79 9.44
C ARG A 23 -8.47 -6.03 10.05
N GLY A 24 -7.55 -5.07 9.89
CA GLY A 24 -6.20 -5.17 10.42
C GLY A 24 -5.16 -5.84 9.50
N VAL A 25 -5.42 -6.03 8.19
CA VAL A 25 -4.36 -6.51 7.26
C VAL A 25 -3.06 -5.72 7.38
N PHE A 26 -3.15 -4.39 7.53
CA PHE A 26 -1.98 -3.50 7.57
C PHE A 26 -1.39 -3.27 8.97
N THR A 27 -2.02 -3.82 10.01
CA THR A 27 -1.48 -3.76 11.38
C THR A 27 -0.62 -4.99 11.71
N LYS A 28 -0.57 -5.99 10.81
CA LYS A 28 0.30 -7.17 10.95
C LYS A 28 1.77 -6.74 10.84
N GLY A 29 2.60 -7.13 11.80
CA GLY A 29 4.04 -6.83 11.82
C GLY A 29 4.88 -7.63 10.81
N SER A 30 4.30 -8.64 10.16
CA SER A 30 4.99 -9.51 9.21
C SER A 30 4.68 -9.13 7.76
N PRO A 31 5.69 -8.82 6.92
CA PRO A 31 5.51 -8.48 5.50
C PRO A 31 4.75 -9.57 4.72
N ARG A 32 5.06 -10.83 4.99
CA ARG A 32 4.47 -11.99 4.31
C ARG A 32 3.01 -12.19 4.70
N ALA A 33 2.65 -11.90 5.95
CA ALA A 33 1.27 -11.95 6.41
C ALA A 33 0.41 -10.87 5.73
N VAL A 34 0.93 -9.64 5.62
CA VAL A 34 0.27 -8.55 4.88
C VAL A 34 0.05 -8.95 3.42
N ALA A 35 1.11 -9.42 2.76
CA ALA A 35 1.06 -9.82 1.34
C ALA A 35 0.06 -10.98 1.08
N SER A 36 0.08 -12.01 1.92
CA SER A 36 -0.83 -13.16 1.78
C SER A 36 -2.29 -12.77 2.01
N SER A 37 -2.55 -11.93 3.01
CA SER A 37 -3.90 -11.42 3.30
C SER A 37 -4.44 -10.56 2.16
N LEU A 38 -3.58 -9.69 1.58
CA LEU A 38 -3.92 -8.90 0.41
C LEU A 38 -4.18 -9.76 -0.83
N LYS A 39 -3.38 -10.82 -1.05
CA LYS A 39 -3.61 -11.78 -2.13
C LYS A 39 -4.98 -12.44 -1.99
N ARG A 40 -5.31 -12.99 -0.81
CA ARG A 40 -6.62 -13.61 -0.57
C ARG A 40 -7.77 -12.64 -0.76
N SER A 41 -7.66 -11.43 -0.22
CA SER A 41 -8.69 -10.40 -0.36
C SER A 41 -8.85 -9.98 -1.83
N ALA A 42 -7.73 -9.92 -2.56
CA ALA A 42 -7.72 -9.64 -3.98
C ALA A 42 -8.43 -10.73 -4.74
N GLU A 43 -8.03 -11.99 -4.57
CA GLU A 43 -8.59 -13.14 -5.26
C GLU A 43 -10.09 -13.31 -5.01
N ARG A 44 -10.54 -13.10 -3.76
CA ARG A 44 -11.95 -13.26 -3.36
C ARG A 44 -12.88 -12.15 -3.85
N SER A 45 -12.36 -10.97 -4.18
CA SER A 45 -13.20 -9.85 -4.61
C SER A 45 -13.68 -10.04 -6.05
N HIS A 46 -14.98 -10.19 -6.26
CA HIS A 46 -15.58 -10.23 -7.59
C HIS A 46 -15.80 -8.82 -8.19
N ARG A 47 -15.69 -7.75 -7.39
CA ARG A 47 -15.93 -6.35 -7.80
C ARG A 47 -14.72 -5.68 -8.47
N ARG A 48 -13.66 -6.43 -8.80
CA ARG A 48 -12.41 -5.86 -9.31
C ARG A 48 -12.52 -5.54 -10.80
N LYS A 49 -12.11 -4.32 -11.16
CA LYS A 49 -11.88 -3.92 -12.56
C LYS A 49 -10.49 -4.29 -13.10
N SER A 50 -9.70 -5.05 -12.34
CA SER A 50 -8.29 -5.33 -12.68
C SER A 50 -7.76 -6.60 -12.04
N ALA A 51 -6.70 -7.14 -12.64
CA ALA A 51 -6.02 -8.35 -12.18
C ALA A 51 -5.71 -8.31 -10.67
N PRO A 52 -5.83 -9.46 -9.96
CA PRO A 52 -5.64 -9.57 -8.52
C PRO A 52 -4.38 -8.86 -8.00
N PHE A 53 -3.25 -9.10 -8.67
CA PHE A 53 -1.98 -8.49 -8.32
C PHE A 53 -2.03 -6.95 -8.36
N ARG A 54 -2.57 -6.36 -9.45
CA ARG A 54 -2.66 -4.89 -9.57
C ARG A 54 -3.53 -4.31 -8.47
N SER A 55 -4.64 -4.96 -8.16
CA SER A 55 -5.56 -4.53 -7.09
C SER A 55 -4.88 -4.58 -5.71
N ALA A 56 -4.21 -5.69 -5.37
CA ALA A 56 -3.47 -5.83 -4.11
C ALA A 56 -2.32 -4.81 -3.99
N MET A 57 -1.57 -4.62 -5.08
CA MET A 57 -0.40 -3.73 -5.11
C MET A 57 -0.80 -2.26 -5.00
N SER A 58 -1.84 -1.85 -5.71
CA SER A 58 -2.44 -0.52 -5.58
C SER A 58 -2.95 -0.28 -4.17
N MET A 59 -3.59 -1.26 -3.53
CA MET A 59 -4.08 -1.14 -2.15
C MET A 59 -2.93 -0.94 -1.13
N LEU A 60 -1.81 -1.65 -1.32
CA LEU A 60 -0.63 -1.51 -0.47
C LEU A 60 0.04 -0.14 -0.64
N ASN A 61 0.22 0.32 -1.88
CA ASN A 61 0.72 1.66 -2.17
C ASN A 61 -0.20 2.74 -1.61
N PHE A 62 -1.50 2.52 -1.77
CA PHE A 62 -2.53 3.41 -1.29
C PHE A 62 -2.43 3.58 0.23
N HIS A 63 -2.30 2.49 1.00
CA HIS A 63 -2.11 2.54 2.44
C HIS A 63 -0.80 3.25 2.84
N LEU A 64 0.32 2.95 2.17
CA LEU A 64 1.60 3.64 2.38
C LEU A 64 1.49 5.16 2.17
N ASN A 65 0.80 5.59 1.12
CA ASN A 65 0.60 7.00 0.81
C ASN A 65 -0.41 7.68 1.74
N ARG A 66 -1.49 6.97 2.13
CA ARG A 66 -2.55 7.48 3.02
C ARG A 66 -2.12 7.57 4.47
N ALA A 67 -1.45 6.55 4.97
CA ALA A 67 -1.08 6.50 6.37
C ALA A 67 0.12 7.42 6.68
N GLY A 68 0.93 7.74 5.67
CA GLY A 68 1.87 8.88 5.71
C GLY A 68 2.68 8.96 7.00
N HIS A 69 2.53 10.08 7.71
CA HIS A 69 3.20 10.41 8.98
C HIS A 69 2.70 9.62 10.20
N GLY A 70 1.58 8.88 10.07
CA GLY A 70 1.04 8.02 11.13
C GLY A 70 1.66 6.62 11.18
N LEU A 71 2.52 6.28 10.21
CA LEU A 71 3.28 5.03 10.23
C LEU A 71 4.65 5.26 10.86
N SER A 72 5.02 4.41 11.83
CA SER A 72 6.40 4.34 12.29
C SER A 72 7.33 3.91 11.14
N ARG A 73 8.60 4.30 11.23
CA ARG A 73 9.61 3.93 10.21
C ARG A 73 9.73 2.41 10.04
N SER A 74 9.58 1.66 11.13
CA SER A 74 9.57 0.19 11.12
C SER A 74 8.35 -0.36 10.37
N GLN A 75 7.15 0.16 10.63
CA GLN A 75 5.94 -0.28 9.95
C GLN A 75 5.98 0.07 8.46
N ARG A 76 6.52 1.24 8.09
CA ARG A 76 6.76 1.60 6.69
C ARG A 76 7.69 0.60 6.00
N ALA A 77 8.79 0.22 6.66
CA ALA A 77 9.72 -0.78 6.12
C ALA A 77 9.06 -2.16 5.97
N VAL A 78 8.21 -2.58 6.90
CA VAL A 78 7.43 -3.82 6.80
C VAL A 78 6.50 -3.78 5.58
N LEU A 79 5.77 -2.69 5.40
CA LEU A 79 4.86 -2.51 4.27
C LEU A 79 5.60 -2.41 2.93
N GLU A 80 6.79 -1.80 2.90
CA GLU A 80 7.65 -1.78 1.71
C GLU A 80 8.14 -3.18 1.36
N ARG A 81 8.59 -3.98 2.34
CA ARG A 81 8.96 -5.39 2.13
C ARG A 81 7.75 -6.24 1.70
N ALA A 82 6.56 -5.92 2.18
CA ALA A 82 5.34 -6.61 1.78
C ALA A 82 5.06 -6.46 0.27
N LYS A 83 5.54 -5.39 -0.37
CA LYS A 83 5.43 -5.19 -1.83
C LYS A 83 6.18 -6.29 -2.58
N ASP A 84 7.37 -6.64 -2.09
CA ASP A 84 8.21 -7.65 -2.73
C ASP A 84 7.71 -9.06 -2.42
N GLU A 85 7.26 -9.33 -1.19
CA GLU A 85 6.56 -10.57 -0.87
C GLU A 85 5.31 -10.78 -1.73
N LEU A 86 4.52 -9.72 -1.95
CA LEU A 86 3.36 -9.78 -2.83
C LEU A 86 3.78 -10.13 -4.26
N ARG A 87 4.86 -9.54 -4.79
CA ARG A 87 5.36 -9.90 -6.13
C ARG A 87 5.78 -11.37 -6.21
N LYS A 88 6.50 -11.88 -5.22
CA LYS A 88 6.88 -13.30 -5.13
C LYS A 88 5.67 -14.22 -5.15
N LEU A 89 4.62 -13.91 -4.38
CA LEU A 89 3.39 -14.69 -4.33
C LEU A 89 2.64 -14.75 -5.68
N TYR A 90 2.87 -13.80 -6.57
CA TYR A 90 2.30 -13.76 -7.93
C TYR A 90 3.33 -14.15 -9.01
N GLY A 91 4.47 -14.74 -8.63
CA GLY A 91 5.51 -15.18 -9.57
C GLY A 91 6.20 -14.03 -10.33
N ARG A 92 6.11 -12.79 -9.82
CA ARG A 92 6.72 -11.62 -10.46
C ARG A 92 8.10 -11.34 -9.87
N LYS A 93 9.02 -10.87 -10.71
CA LYS A 93 10.34 -10.40 -10.26
C LYS A 93 10.17 -9.31 -9.18
N PRO A 94 10.95 -9.33 -8.08
CA PRO A 94 10.93 -8.28 -7.06
C PRO A 94 11.24 -6.91 -7.69
N HIS A 95 10.85 -5.79 -7.07
CA HIS A 95 11.38 -4.53 -7.56
C HIS A 95 12.89 -4.58 -7.36
N ALA A 96 13.65 -4.33 -8.41
CA ALA A 96 14.87 -3.58 -8.22
C ALA A 96 14.44 -2.27 -7.55
N ARG A 97 14.83 -2.06 -6.28
CA ARG A 97 14.65 -0.76 -5.61
C ARG A 97 15.38 0.25 -6.50
N LYS A 98 14.64 0.98 -7.34
CA LYS A 98 15.20 2.15 -7.99
C LYS A 98 15.49 3.11 -6.85
N THR A 99 16.76 3.22 -6.50
CA THR A 99 17.28 4.36 -5.75
C THR A 99 17.01 5.57 -6.63
N HIS A 100 15.82 6.15 -6.50
CA HIS A 100 15.62 7.51 -6.92
C HIS A 100 16.51 8.33 -6.00
N ALA A 101 17.77 8.52 -6.41
CA ALA A 101 18.59 9.61 -5.91
C ALA A 101 17.73 10.86 -6.10
N ARG A 102 17.12 11.32 -5.01
CA ARG A 102 16.43 12.60 -5.00
C ARG A 102 17.54 13.63 -5.13
N THR A 103 17.91 13.98 -6.35
CA THR A 103 18.65 15.21 -6.63
C THR A 103 17.76 16.35 -6.15
N ARG A 104 17.93 16.74 -4.89
CA ARG A 104 17.46 18.04 -4.40
C ARG A 104 18.33 19.05 -5.12
N ALA A 105 17.86 19.58 -6.24
CA ALA A 105 18.43 20.79 -6.80
C ALA A 105 18.34 21.87 -5.72
N PRO A 106 19.45 22.54 -5.34
CA PRO A 106 19.36 23.68 -4.44
C PRO A 106 18.52 24.75 -5.13
N LYS A 107 17.42 25.17 -4.50
CA LYS A 107 16.73 26.40 -4.90
C LYS A 107 17.76 27.51 -4.75
N SER A 108 18.26 28.02 -5.88
CA SER A 108 19.12 29.19 -5.92
C SER A 108 18.45 30.30 -5.12
N ALA A 109 19.15 30.81 -4.10
CA ALA A 109 18.85 32.08 -3.51
C ALA A 109 18.91 33.13 -4.62
N ARG A 110 17.76 33.65 -5.04
CA ARG A 110 17.68 34.84 -5.86
C ARG A 110 17.53 36.02 -4.91
N ARG A 111 18.64 36.76 -4.84
CA ARG A 111 18.83 38.20 -4.62
C ARG A 111 18.28 38.83 -3.36
#